data_AF-A0ABC8V2P2-F1
#
_entry.id   AF-A0ABC8V2P2-F1
#
_cell.length_a   1.000
_cell.length_b   1.000
_cell.length_c   1.000
_cell.angle_alpha   90.00
_cell.angle_beta   90.00
_cell.angle_gamma   90.00
#
_symmetry.space_group_name_H-M   'P 1'
#
loop_
_entity.id
_entity.type
_entity.pdbx_description
1 polymer ?
#
loop_
_entity_poly.entity_id
_entity_poly.type
_entity_poly.pdbx_seq_one_letter_code
_entity_poly.pdbx_strand_id
1 'polypeptide(L)'
;MPEVYYGDAICREKVGLLLTEMGFSEWLIPLQNIEEFRYERKTGFVWIRQRQKGVHRIEDIGGRLIWFDYVITAYVSPKKVTQLTGVQAKQFIFWFILSEIYMDNPSPGQITIRTRSGNTVSFTL
;
A
#
# COMPACT_ATOMS: atom_id res chain seq x y z
N MET A 1 21.53 -0.92 -6.73
CA MET A 1 21.58 0.14 -5.73
C MET A 1 20.19 0.72 -5.73
N PRO A 2 19.52 0.73 -4.58
CA PRO A 2 18.16 1.23 -4.50
C PRO A 2 18.13 2.73 -4.77
N GLU A 3 17.08 3.17 -5.45
CA GLU A 3 16.74 4.59 -5.52
C GLU A 3 16.30 5.03 -4.12
N VAL A 4 16.82 6.15 -3.62
CA VAL A 4 16.49 6.68 -2.30
C VAL A 4 16.09 8.13 -2.42
N TYR A 5 14.93 8.45 -1.85
CA TYR A 5 14.32 9.78 -1.85
C TYR A 5 14.03 10.22 -0.42
N TYR A 6 14.12 11.52 -0.17
CA TYR A 6 13.88 12.11 1.14
C TYR A 6 12.90 13.28 1.05
N GLY A 7 12.13 13.47 2.12
CA GLY A 7 11.16 14.55 2.24
C GLY A 7 9.80 14.20 1.63
N ASP A 8 8.74 14.68 2.29
CA ASP A 8 7.36 14.23 2.06
C ASP A 8 6.89 14.43 0.62
N ALA A 9 7.09 15.62 0.06
CA ALA A 9 6.63 15.95 -1.29
C ALA A 9 7.25 15.03 -2.35
N ILE A 10 8.58 14.89 -2.36
CA ILE A 10 9.31 14.07 -3.34
C ILE A 10 8.97 12.58 -3.14
N CYS A 11 8.91 12.12 -1.90
CA CYS A 11 8.58 10.72 -1.62
C CYS A 11 7.17 10.38 -2.11
N ARG A 12 6.16 11.23 -1.85
CA ARG A 12 4.79 11.00 -2.35
C ARG A 12 4.71 11.00 -3.86
N GLU A 13 5.38 11.93 -4.52
CA GLU A 13 5.47 11.97 -5.99
C GLU A 13 6.04 10.65 -6.53
N LYS A 14 7.18 10.21 -5.99
CA LYS A 14 7.86 8.99 -6.45
C LYS A 14 7.07 7.72 -6.17
N VAL A 15 6.41 7.63 -5.02
CA VAL A 15 5.49 6.51 -4.72
C VAL A 15 4.31 6.52 -5.69
N GLY A 16 3.71 7.68 -5.97
CA GLY A 16 2.61 7.80 -6.92
C GLY A 16 2.99 7.38 -8.34
N LEU A 17 4.17 7.78 -8.81
CA LEU A 17 4.72 7.35 -10.09
C LEU A 17 4.95 5.83 -10.14
N LEU A 18 5.52 5.26 -9.08
CA LEU A 18 5.74 3.80 -9.00
C LEU A 18 4.41 3.03 -9.02
N LEU A 19 3.42 3.46 -8.24
CA LEU A 19 2.10 2.82 -8.24
C LEU A 19 1.45 2.87 -9.62
N THR A 20 1.54 4.02 -10.28
CA THR A 20 1.06 4.20 -11.67
C THR A 20 1.78 3.26 -12.64
N GLU A 21 3.11 3.18 -12.58
CA GLU A 21 3.94 2.27 -13.38
C GLU A 21 3.53 0.81 -13.16
N MET A 22 3.21 0.44 -11.92
CA MET A 22 2.76 -0.90 -11.54
C MET A 22 1.26 -1.14 -11.83
N GLY A 23 0.56 -0.19 -12.45
CA GLY A 23 -0.83 -0.34 -12.87
C GLY A 23 -1.86 -0.16 -11.76
N PHE A 24 -1.47 0.40 -10.61
CA PHE A 24 -2.39 0.83 -9.55
C PHE A 24 -2.82 2.26 -9.86
N SER A 25 -3.99 2.41 -10.50
CA SER A 25 -4.58 3.74 -10.73
C SER A 25 -4.99 4.37 -9.40
N GLU A 26 -4.49 5.57 -9.13
CA GLU A 26 -4.86 6.44 -7.99
C GLU A 26 -5.13 5.71 -6.67
N TRP A 27 -4.17 4.92 -6.18
CA TRP A 27 -4.38 4.41 -4.83
C TRP A 27 -4.26 5.53 -3.81
N LEU A 28 -5.41 5.91 -3.24
CA LEU A 28 -5.62 6.67 -2.00
C LEU A 28 -5.03 5.96 -0.77
N ILE A 29 -3.71 5.71 -0.78
CA ILE A 29 -2.97 5.60 0.47
C ILE A 29 -2.57 7.03 0.81
N PRO A 30 -3.22 7.69 1.78
CA PRO A 30 -2.82 9.01 2.24
C PRO A 30 -1.51 8.91 3.02
N LEU A 31 -0.43 8.55 2.33
CA LEU A 31 0.90 8.62 2.87
C LEU A 31 1.20 10.10 3.09
N GLN A 32 1.43 10.46 4.35
CA GLN A 32 1.77 11.80 4.76
C GLN A 32 2.96 11.72 5.70
N ASN A 33 3.73 12.80 5.73
CA ASN A 33 4.93 12.91 6.56
C ASN A 33 5.94 11.79 6.25
N ILE A 34 6.11 11.44 4.97
CA ILE A 34 7.15 10.49 4.55
C ILE A 34 8.50 11.16 4.70
N GLU A 35 9.38 10.59 5.51
CA GLU A 35 10.74 11.08 5.67
C GLU A 35 11.66 10.50 4.60
N GLU A 36 11.38 9.26 4.19
CA GLU A 36 12.26 8.49 3.32
C GLU A 36 11.49 7.42 2.54
N PHE A 37 11.81 7.31 1.25
CA PHE A 37 11.31 6.27 0.37
C PHE A 37 12.50 5.60 -0.34
N ARG A 38 12.55 4.27 -0.30
CA ARG A 38 13.53 3.46 -1.02
C ARG A 38 12.84 2.50 -1.98
N TYR A 39 13.42 2.35 -3.16
CA TYR A 39 12.95 1.41 -4.17
C TYR A 39 14.12 0.67 -4.83
N GLU A 40 14.13 -0.65 -4.72
CA GLU A 40 15.07 -1.51 -5.44
C GLU A 40 14.38 -2.10 -6.68
N ARG A 41 14.57 -1.45 -7.83
CA ARG A 41 13.93 -1.83 -9.10
C ARG A 41 14.12 -3.30 -9.50
N LYS A 42 15.27 -3.89 -9.18
CA LYS A 42 15.58 -5.29 -9.53
C LYS A 42 14.68 -6.30 -8.84
N THR A 43 14.31 -6.05 -7.58
CA THR A 43 13.51 -6.98 -6.77
C THR A 43 12.06 -6.52 -6.61
N GLY A 44 11.78 -5.25 -6.92
CA GLY A 44 10.50 -4.63 -6.62
C GLY A 44 10.34 -4.26 -5.15
N PHE A 45 11.41 -4.33 -4.34
CA PHE A 45 11.33 -4.04 -2.92
C PHE A 45 11.11 -2.54 -2.67
N VAL A 46 10.13 -2.23 -1.84
CA VAL A 46 9.76 -0.89 -1.39
C VAL A 46 9.92 -0.78 0.12
N TRP A 47 10.50 0.33 0.56
CA TRP A 47 10.58 0.73 1.96
C TRP A 47 10.14 2.19 2.11
N ILE A 48 9.21 2.46 3.01
CA ILE A 48 8.71 3.80 3.31
C ILE A 48 8.87 4.03 4.81
N ARG A 49 9.51 5.14 5.20
CA ARG A 49 9.63 5.59 6.59
C ARG A 49 8.81 6.87 6.78
N GLN A 50 7.88 6.84 7.72
CA GLN A 50 7.00 7.96 8.07
C GLN A 50 7.44 8.56 9.40
N ARG A 51 7.20 9.86 9.57
CA ARG A 51 7.49 10.59 10.82
C ARG A 51 6.58 10.16 11.97
N GLN A 52 5.36 9.75 11.65
CA GLN A 52 4.34 9.36 12.63
C GLN A 52 3.45 8.25 12.06
N LYS A 53 2.90 7.43 12.96
CA LYS A 53 1.82 6.49 12.60
C LYS A 53 0.56 7.27 12.21
N GLY A 54 -0.26 6.67 11.35
CA GLY A 54 -1.48 7.30 10.85
C GLY A 54 -2.65 6.33 10.79
N VAL A 55 -3.86 6.86 10.92
CA VAL A 55 -5.11 6.12 10.71
C VAL A 55 -5.94 6.87 9.70
N HIS A 56 -6.31 6.17 8.64
CA HIS A 56 -7.08 6.76 7.56
C HIS A 56 -8.30 5.92 7.26
N ARG A 57 -9.43 6.59 7.14
CA ARG A 57 -10.63 5.99 6.58
C ARG A 57 -10.51 6.05 5.07
N ILE A 58 -10.61 4.91 4.41
CA ILE A 58 -10.57 4.82 2.95
C ILE A 58 -11.97 4.40 2.48
N GLU A 59 -12.68 5.34 1.85
CA GLU A 59 -14.07 5.12 1.40
C GLU A 59 -14.16 4.05 0.31
N ASP A 60 -13.22 4.05 -0.62
CA ASP A 60 -13.13 3.13 -1.76
C ASP A 60 -13.03 1.64 -1.36
N ILE A 61 -12.61 1.34 -0.13
CA ILE A 61 -12.61 -0.02 0.43
C ILE A 61 -13.74 -0.21 1.44
N GLY A 62 -14.91 0.37 1.16
CA GLY A 62 -16.10 0.29 2.00
C GLY A 62 -15.96 1.05 3.32
N GLY A 63 -15.25 2.19 3.31
CA GLY A 63 -15.12 3.07 4.48
C GLY A 63 -14.32 2.47 5.65
N ARG A 64 -13.37 1.57 5.37
CA ARG A 64 -12.57 0.92 6.43
C ARG A 64 -11.46 1.83 6.95
N LEU A 65 -11.15 1.67 8.24
CA LEU A 65 -10.00 2.29 8.88
C LEU A 65 -8.74 1.46 8.62
N ILE A 66 -7.73 2.09 8.01
CA ILE A 66 -6.42 1.52 7.75
C ILE A 66 -5.37 2.25 8.59
N TRP A 67 -4.54 1.47 9.27
CA TRP A 67 -3.46 1.92 10.13
C TRP A 67 -2.13 1.73 9.43
N PHE A 68 -1.30 2.75 9.51
CA PHE A 68 0.04 2.79 8.96
C PHE A 68 1.04 2.96 10.09
N ASP A 69 2.04 2.09 10.13
CA ASP A 69 3.15 2.15 11.07
C ASP A 69 4.27 3.08 10.55
N TYR A 70 5.26 3.37 11.39
CA TYR A 70 6.43 4.18 11.04
C TYR A 70 7.21 3.65 9.85
N VAL A 71 7.19 2.34 9.65
CA VAL A 71 7.88 1.66 8.56
C VAL A 71 6.91 0.75 7.85
N ILE A 72 6.80 0.96 6.54
CA ILE A 72 6.00 0.15 5.63
C ILE A 72 6.97 -0.49 4.64
N THR A 73 6.86 -1.80 4.45
CA THR A 73 7.62 -2.51 3.42
C THR A 73 6.72 -3.38 2.59
N ALA A 74 7.10 -3.59 1.34
CA ALA A 74 6.39 -4.48 0.42
C ALA A 74 7.30 -4.88 -0.75
N TYR A 75 6.85 -5.87 -1.50
CA TYR A 75 7.32 -6.13 -2.86
C TYR A 75 6.22 -5.73 -3.83
N VAL A 76 6.57 -4.91 -4.83
CA VAL A 76 5.65 -4.48 -5.87
C VAL A 76 6.05 -5.08 -7.21
N SER A 77 5.05 -5.52 -7.95
CA SER A 77 5.15 -5.95 -9.34
C SER A 77 3.89 -5.49 -10.08
N PRO A 78 3.84 -5.58 -11.42
CA PRO A 78 2.65 -5.17 -12.16
C PRO A 78 1.38 -5.79 -11.56
N LYS A 79 0.44 -4.92 -11.19
CA LYS A 79 -0.88 -5.21 -10.60
C LYS A 79 -0.88 -6.00 -9.28
N LYS A 80 0.27 -6.07 -8.60
CA LYS A 80 0.42 -6.91 -7.40
C LYS A 80 1.37 -6.29 -6.35
N VAL A 81 0.93 -6.32 -5.11
CA VAL A 81 1.74 -6.01 -3.92
C VAL A 81 1.76 -7.25 -3.03
N THR A 82 2.93 -7.67 -2.55
CA THR A 82 3.08 -8.82 -1.64
C THR A 82 3.98 -8.51 -0.46
N GLN A 83 3.86 -9.34 0.57
CA GLN A 83 4.59 -9.21 1.84
C GLN A 83 4.48 -7.80 2.41
N LEU A 84 3.29 -7.19 2.30
CA LEU A 84 3.02 -5.89 2.86
C LEU A 84 3.14 -5.96 4.39
N THR A 85 3.92 -5.06 4.96
CA THR A 85 4.08 -4.90 6.41
C THR A 85 3.83 -3.45 6.82
N GLY A 86 3.54 -3.23 8.10
CA GLY A 86 3.25 -1.88 8.61
C GLY A 86 1.87 -1.34 8.22
N VAL A 87 1.00 -2.17 7.62
CA VAL A 87 -0.38 -1.80 7.26
C VAL A 87 -1.38 -2.76 7.89
N GLN A 88 -2.35 -2.23 8.62
CA GLN A 88 -3.41 -3.01 9.28
C GLN A 88 -4.79 -2.45 8.96
N ALA A 89 -5.76 -3.30 8.67
CA ALA A 89 -7.14 -2.91 8.46
C ALA A 89 -8.00 -3.27 9.68
N LYS A 90 -8.86 -2.35 10.12
CA LYS A 90 -9.94 -2.67 11.06
C LYS A 90 -11.11 -3.29 10.32
N GLN A 91 -11.62 -4.41 10.80
CA GLN A 91 -12.93 -4.93 10.38
C GLN A 91 -13.73 -5.32 11.62
N PHE A 92 -14.86 -4.63 11.82
CA PHE A 92 -15.67 -4.67 13.05
C PHE A 92 -14.84 -4.38 14.31
N ILE A 93 -14.63 -5.40 15.15
CA ILE A 93 -13.93 -5.31 16.44
C ILE A 93 -12.47 -5.82 16.32
N PHE A 94 -12.09 -6.41 15.19
CA PHE A 94 -10.79 -7.06 14.99
C PHE A 94 -9.88 -6.29 14.02
N TRP A 95 -8.57 -6.41 14.25
CA TRP A 95 -7.51 -5.88 13.39
C TRP A 95 -6.95 -7.01 12.53
N PHE A 96 -6.85 -6.78 11.24
CA PHE A 96 -6.27 -7.73 10.28
C PHE A 96 -5.02 -7.12 9.65
N ILE A 97 -3.93 -7.89 9.65
CA ILE A 97 -2.70 -7.51 8.95
C ILE A 97 -2.92 -7.77 7.46
N LEU A 98 -2.79 -6.72 6.66
CA LEU A 98 -2.83 -6.84 5.21
C LEU A 98 -1.49 -7.38 4.73
N SER A 99 -1.51 -8.44 3.91
CA SER A 99 -0.28 -9.06 3.42
C SER A 99 -0.09 -8.89 1.93
N GLU A 100 -1.18 -8.91 1.16
CA GLU A 100 -1.08 -8.87 -0.30
C GLU A 100 -2.28 -8.19 -0.94
N ILE A 101 -2.03 -7.56 -2.08
CA ILE A 101 -3.03 -6.86 -2.86
C ILE A 101 -2.84 -7.24 -4.32
N TYR A 102 -3.95 -7.50 -5.00
CA TYR A 102 -4.02 -7.87 -6.40
C TYR A 102 -5.11 -7.07 -7.09
N MET A 103 -4.88 -6.69 -8.34
CA MET A 103 -5.96 -6.27 -9.23
C MET A 103 -6.31 -7.45 -10.13
N ASP A 104 -7.48 -8.04 -9.91
CA ASP A 104 -7.96 -9.19 -10.66
C ASP A 104 -8.41 -8.80 -12.08
N ASN A 105 -8.35 -9.76 -12.98
CA ASN A 105 -8.80 -9.62 -14.36
C ASN A 105 -9.89 -10.68 -14.65
N PRO A 106 -11.13 -10.42 -14.22
CA PRO A 106 -12.21 -10.28 -15.20
C PRO A 106 -13.04 -8.99 -15.05
N SER A 107 -12.82 -8.19 -14.00
CA SER A 107 -13.53 -6.94 -13.76
C SER A 107 -12.53 -5.78 -13.60
N PRO A 108 -12.39 -4.88 -14.59
CA PRO A 108 -11.58 -3.68 -14.45
C PRO A 108 -11.97 -2.92 -13.18
N GLY A 109 -10.99 -2.53 -12.37
CA GLY A 109 -11.22 -1.80 -11.11
C GLY A 109 -11.45 -2.68 -9.88
N GLN A 110 -11.47 -4.01 -9.99
CA GLN A 110 -11.55 -4.87 -8.81
C GLN A 110 -10.20 -4.99 -8.08
N ILE A 111 -10.18 -4.65 -6.80
CA ILE A 111 -9.05 -4.85 -5.89
C ILE A 111 -9.37 -6.02 -4.96
N THR A 112 -8.47 -6.99 -4.91
CA THR A 112 -8.52 -8.13 -4.00
C THR A 112 -7.41 -7.98 -2.96
N ILE A 113 -7.78 -7.93 -1.68
CA ILE A 113 -6.87 -7.84 -0.54
C ILE A 113 -6.85 -9.18 0.19
N ARG A 114 -5.65 -9.75 0.37
CA ARG A 114 -5.43 -10.95 1.18
C ARG A 114 -4.75 -10.57 2.49
N THR A 115 -5.35 -11.04 3.58
CA THR A 115 -4.83 -10.91 4.94
C THR A 115 -3.85 -12.02 5.27
N ARG A 116 -2.96 -11.78 6.24
CA ARG A 116 -1.98 -12.78 6.69
C ARG A 116 -2.62 -14.08 7.20
N SER A 117 -3.84 -14.00 7.73
CA SER A 117 -4.61 -15.17 8.19
C SER A 117 -5.30 -15.96 7.07
N GLY A 118 -5.11 -15.56 5.81
CA GLY A 118 -5.67 -16.25 4.64
C GLY A 118 -7.06 -15.78 4.21
N ASN A 119 -7.67 -14.81 4.90
CA ASN A 119 -8.94 -14.24 4.47
C ASN A 119 -8.72 -13.30 3.29
N THR A 120 -9.59 -13.40 2.29
CA THR A 120 -9.60 -12.55 1.09
C THR A 120 -10.83 -11.66 1.11
N VAL A 121 -10.65 -10.38 0.79
CA VAL A 121 -11.76 -9.45 0.61
C VAL A 121 -11.55 -8.68 -0.68
N SER A 122 -12.58 -8.61 -1.52
CA SER A 122 -12.54 -7.91 -2.80
C SER A 122 -13.47 -6.69 -2.80
N PHE A 123 -13.04 -5.63 -3.50
CA PHE A 123 -13.75 -4.36 -3.65
C PHE A 123 -13.73 -3.96 -5.11
N THR A 124 -14.75 -3.24 -5.54
CA THR A 124 -14.77 -2.59 -6.85
C THR A 124 -14.56 -1.11 -6.63
N LEU A 125 -13.51 -0.54 -7.25
CA LEU A 125 -13.26 0.90 -7.32
C LEU A 125 -14.23 1.58 -8.30
#